data_AF-A0A0B8NR63-F1
#
_entry.id   AF-A0A0B8NR63-F1
#
_cell.length_a   1.000
_cell.length_b   1.000
_cell.length_c   1.000
_cell.angle_alpha   90.00
_cell.angle_beta   90.00
_cell.angle_gamma   90.00
#
_symmetry.space_group_name_H-M   'P 1'
#
loop_
_entity.id
_entity.type
_entity.pdbx_description
1 polymer ?
#
loop_
_entity_poly.entity_id
_entity_poly.type
_entity_poly.pdbx_seq_one_letter_code
_entity_poly.pdbx_strand_id
1 'polypeptide(L)'
;MYVCDWSITSALVDEFAERLPGHKETDWRVSWLPGRLVTRAQAIAAMELAELLHDTTATDHAPIQATIAATAEQLGIRPIDVAIAFSARYPYR
;
A
#
# COMPACT_ATOMS: atom_id res chain seq x y z
N MET A 1 -9.25 -3.57 -6.96
CA MET A 1 -8.04 -4.40 -6.96
C MET A 1 -8.20 -5.74 -7.70
N TYR A 2 -7.18 -6.15 -8.46
CA TYR A 2 -6.98 -7.50 -9.01
C TYR A 2 -5.83 -8.19 -8.24
N VAL A 3 -6.00 -9.47 -7.90
CA VAL A 3 -5.07 -10.24 -7.06
C VAL A 3 -4.83 -11.61 -7.70
N CYS A 4 -3.56 -11.98 -7.94
CA CYS A 4 -3.17 -13.33 -8.32
C CYS A 4 -1.92 -13.79 -7.53
N ASP A 5 -1.30 -14.90 -7.93
CA ASP A 5 -0.15 -15.49 -7.22
C ASP A 5 1.16 -14.72 -7.40
N TRP A 6 1.22 -13.86 -8.42
CA TRP A 6 2.44 -13.17 -8.84
C TRP A 6 2.33 -11.65 -8.81
N SER A 7 1.12 -11.11 -8.89
CA SER A 7 0.89 -9.68 -8.94
C SER A 7 -0.40 -9.26 -8.25
N ILE A 8 -0.39 -8.05 -7.71
CA ILE A 8 -1.55 -7.33 -7.21
C ILE A 8 -1.54 -5.96 -7.86
N THR A 9 -2.65 -5.57 -8.49
CA THR A 9 -2.78 -4.28 -9.18
C THR A 9 -4.10 -3.61 -8.82
N SER A 10 -4.14 -2.29 -8.92
CA SER A 10 -5.36 -1.52 -8.75
C SER A 10 -5.82 -0.92 -10.08
N ALA A 11 -7.12 -0.65 -10.20
CA ALA A 11 -7.67 0.16 -11.29
C ALA A 11 -7.77 1.65 -10.92
N LEU A 12 -7.52 2.00 -9.65
CA LEU A 12 -7.63 3.35 -9.11
C LEU A 12 -6.27 4.04 -9.00
N VAL A 13 -5.21 3.26 -8.78
CA VAL A 13 -3.83 3.76 -8.63
C VAL A 13 -2.89 3.02 -9.57
N ASP A 14 -1.88 3.73 -10.08
CA ASP A 14 -0.77 3.16 -10.86
C ASP A 14 0.27 2.44 -9.97
N GLU A 15 -0.13 1.99 -8.79
CA GLU A 15 0.70 1.19 -7.89
C GLU A 15 0.44 -0.31 -8.08
N PHE A 16 1.43 -1.10 -7.72
CA PHE A 16 1.38 -2.55 -7.82
C PHE A 16 2.19 -3.21 -6.71
N ALA A 17 1.86 -4.49 -6.45
CA ALA A 17 2.74 -5.39 -5.73
C ALA A 17 3.06 -6.60 -6.59
N GLU A 18 4.30 -7.07 -6.53
CA GLU A 18 4.76 -8.23 -7.29
C GLU A 18 5.52 -9.18 -6.39
N ARG A 19 5.41 -10.48 -6.69
CA ARG A 19 6.18 -11.51 -6.00
C ARG A 19 7.53 -11.70 -6.67
N LEU A 20 8.60 -11.55 -5.91
CA LEU A 20 9.97 -11.84 -6.34
C LEU A 20 10.20 -13.35 -6.47
N PRO A 21 11.16 -13.77 -7.33
CA PRO A 21 11.62 -15.15 -7.38
C PRO A 21 12.27 -15.54 -6.04
N GLY A 22 11.79 -16.61 -5.39
CA GLY A 22 12.33 -17.03 -4.08
C GLY A 22 11.42 -17.94 -3.25
N HIS A 23 10.15 -18.08 -3.64
CA HIS A 23 9.13 -18.91 -2.98
C HIS A 23 8.85 -18.58 -1.50
N LYS A 24 9.52 -17.61 -0.87
CA LYS A 24 9.17 -17.23 0.50
C LYS A 24 7.87 -16.45 0.50
N GLU A 25 7.15 -16.54 1.61
CA GLU A 25 5.91 -15.81 1.81
C GLU A 25 6.16 -14.29 1.86
N THR A 26 7.35 -13.87 2.31
CA THR A 26 7.81 -12.48 2.44
C THR A 26 8.35 -11.87 1.16
N ASP A 27 8.37 -12.59 0.03
CA ASP A 27 9.03 -12.13 -1.19
C ASP A 27 8.16 -11.17 -2.01
N TRP A 28 7.28 -10.37 -1.40
CA TRP A 28 6.51 -9.37 -2.13
C TRP A 28 7.15 -8.00 -2.05
N ARG A 29 7.26 -7.34 -3.21
CA ARG A 29 7.68 -5.94 -3.34
C ARG A 29 6.46 -5.10 -3.67
N VAL A 30 6.31 -3.97 -3.01
CA VAL A 30 5.27 -2.97 -3.28
C VAL A 30 5.93 -1.75 -3.93
N SER A 31 5.37 -1.26 -5.03
CA SER A 31 5.93 -0.17 -5.83
C SER A 31 6.11 1.13 -5.04
N TRP A 32 5.17 1.45 -4.13
CA TRP A 32 5.20 2.66 -3.30
C TRP A 32 5.96 2.51 -1.98
N LEU A 33 6.33 1.29 -1.61
CA LEU A 33 7.12 1.00 -0.41
C LEU A 33 8.46 0.33 -0.80
N PRO A 34 9.35 1.06 -1.52
CA PRO A 34 10.61 0.49 -1.97
C PRO A 34 11.53 0.16 -0.79
N GLY A 35 12.34 -0.89 -0.94
CA GLY A 35 13.32 -1.32 0.06
C GLY A 35 12.77 -2.21 1.18
N ARG A 36 11.47 -2.51 1.16
CA ARG A 36 10.84 -3.46 2.09
C ARG A 36 10.22 -4.64 1.35
N LEU A 37 10.57 -5.83 1.82
CA LEU A 37 9.92 -7.07 1.44
C LEU A 37 8.83 -7.39 2.46
N VAL A 38 7.66 -7.79 1.98
CA VAL A 38 6.46 -7.97 2.80
C VAL A 38 5.79 -9.31 2.50
N THR A 39 4.95 -9.78 3.42
CA THR A 39 4.13 -10.98 3.15
C THR A 39 3.07 -10.69 2.09
N ARG A 40 2.49 -11.74 1.48
CA ARG A 40 1.34 -11.56 0.57
C ARG A 40 0.19 -10.77 1.23
N ALA A 41 -0.10 -11.06 2.50
CA ALA A 41 -1.14 -10.36 3.25
C ALA A 41 -0.82 -8.87 3.44
N GLN A 42 0.44 -8.55 3.73
CA GLN A 42 0.91 -7.17 3.80
C GLN A 42 0.92 -6.50 2.42
N ALA A 43 1.25 -7.20 1.34
CA ALA A 43 1.17 -6.66 -0.02
C ALA A 43 -0.27 -6.26 -0.39
N ILE A 44 -1.25 -7.09 -0.03
CA ILE A 44 -2.69 -6.76 -0.20
C ILE A 44 -3.04 -5.52 0.62
N ALA A 45 -2.71 -5.51 1.91
CA ALA A 45 -3.01 -4.38 2.80
C ALA A 45 -2.35 -3.07 2.32
N ALA A 46 -1.14 -3.15 1.74
CA ALA A 46 -0.47 -2.01 1.14
C ALA A 46 -1.17 -1.49 -0.11
N MET A 47 -1.75 -2.37 -0.93
CA MET A 47 -2.52 -1.98 -2.11
C MET A 47 -3.87 -1.36 -1.73
N GLU A 48 -4.55 -1.91 -0.72
CA GLU A 48 -5.78 -1.32 -0.17
C GLU A 48 -5.52 0.07 0.43
N LEU A 49 -4.41 0.23 1.15
CA LEU A 49 -3.99 1.53 1.68
C LEU A 49 -3.72 2.53 0.57
N ALA A 50 -3.12 2.09 -0.54
CA ALA A 50 -2.87 2.94 -1.71
C ALA A 50 -4.16 3.44 -2.36
N GLU A 51 -5.16 2.56 -2.50
CA GLU A 51 -6.50 2.92 -2.99
C GLU A 51 -7.18 3.91 -2.05
N LEU A 52 -7.09 3.69 -0.73
CA LEU A 52 -7.70 4.56 0.28
C LEU A 52 -7.12 5.98 0.26
N LEU A 53 -5.79 6.10 0.10
CA LEU A 53 -5.08 7.38 0.03
C LEU A 53 -5.23 8.06 -1.35
N HIS A 54 -5.76 7.37 -2.35
CA HIS A 54 -6.13 7.97 -3.63
C HIS A 54 -7.37 8.84 -3.52
N ASP A 55 -8.33 8.43 -2.69
CA ASP A 55 -9.52 9.21 -2.45
C ASP A 55 -9.31 10.24 -1.32
N THR A 56 -8.86 11.43 -1.70
CA THR A 56 -8.63 12.54 -0.78
C THR A 56 -9.93 13.05 -0.14
N THR A 57 -11.08 12.89 -0.81
CA THR A 57 -12.38 13.32 -0.27
C THR A 57 -12.86 12.45 0.89
N ALA A 58 -12.40 11.21 0.93
CA ALA A 58 -12.68 10.26 2.00
C ALA A 58 -11.68 10.41 3.18
N THR A 59 -10.44 10.85 2.92
CA THR A 59 -9.33 10.83 3.89
C THR A 59 -9.54 11.73 5.13
N ASP A 60 -10.34 12.79 5.06
CA ASP A 60 -10.64 13.68 6.21
C ASP A 60 -11.60 13.08 7.25
N HIS A 61 -12.12 11.88 7.00
CA HIS A 61 -12.99 11.20 7.95
C HIS A 61 -12.18 10.47 9.02
N ALA A 62 -12.45 10.75 10.29
CA ALA A 62 -11.85 10.08 11.45
C ALA A 62 -11.76 8.53 11.37
N PRO A 63 -12.79 7.79 10.91
CA PRO A 63 -12.67 6.33 10.74
C PRO A 63 -11.63 5.94 9.69
N ILE A 64 -11.46 6.72 8.62
CA ILE A 64 -10.48 6.44 7.56
C ILE A 64 -9.06 6.67 8.06
N GLN A 65 -8.84 7.71 8.86
CA GLN A 65 -7.55 7.94 9.53
C GLN A 65 -7.18 6.79 10.48
N ALA A 66 -8.16 6.22 11.19
CA ALA A 66 -7.93 5.05 12.04
C ALA A 66 -7.58 3.80 11.22
N THR A 67 -8.26 3.57 10.08
CA THR A 67 -7.91 2.50 9.15
C THR A 67 -6.50 2.68 8.59
N ILE A 68 -6.13 3.88 8.14
CA ILE A 68 -4.78 4.20 7.66
C ILE A 68 -3.74 3.88 8.74
N ALA A 69 -4.00 4.25 9.99
CA ALA A 69 -3.08 3.99 11.10
C ALA A 69 -2.92 2.49 11.39
N ALA A 70 -4.02 1.75 11.45
CA ALA A 70 -4.00 0.31 11.69
C ALA A 70 -3.29 -0.45 10.55
N THR A 71 -3.54 -0.07 9.29
CA THR A 71 -2.88 -0.68 8.14
C THR A 71 -1.39 -0.34 8.11
N ALA A 72 -1.00 0.89 8.43
CA ALA A 72 0.41 1.27 8.56
C ALA A 72 1.12 0.47 9.65
N GLU A 73 0.48 0.23 10.79
CA GLU A 73 1.00 -0.62 11.87
C GLU A 73 1.18 -2.07 11.42
N GLN A 74 0.21 -2.65 10.70
CA GLN A 74 0.33 -3.99 10.10
C GLN A 74 1.50 -4.08 9.10
N LEU A 75 1.77 -3.01 8.39
CA LEU A 75 2.92 -2.86 7.50
C LEU A 75 4.22 -2.54 8.25
N GLY A 76 4.16 -2.32 9.56
CA GLY A 76 5.28 -1.93 10.42
C GLY A 76 5.94 -0.62 9.99
N ILE A 77 5.16 0.31 9.46
CA ILE A 77 5.59 1.67 9.07
C ILE A 77 4.80 2.69 9.86
N ARG A 78 5.35 3.90 10.02
CA ARG A 78 4.60 4.97 10.68
C ARG A 78 3.62 5.58 9.68
N PRO A 79 2.41 5.99 10.09
CA PRO A 79 1.45 6.64 9.21
C PRO A 79 2.02 7.87 8.48
N ILE A 80 2.95 8.61 9.10
CA ILE A 80 3.61 9.75 8.47
C ILE A 80 4.50 9.36 7.28
N ASP A 81 5.15 8.20 7.35
CA ASP A 81 6.03 7.72 6.26
C ASP A 81 5.18 7.36 5.02
N VAL A 82 3.95 6.87 5.26
CA VAL A 82 2.94 6.62 4.22
C VAL A 82 2.51 7.92 3.54
N ALA A 83 2.16 8.94 4.34
CA ALA A 83 1.73 10.24 3.80
C ALA A 83 2.83 10.91 2.97
N ILE A 84 4.09 10.83 3.41
CA ILE A 84 5.24 11.36 2.66
C ILE A 84 5.43 10.61 1.33
N ALA A 85 5.37 9.27 1.35
CA ALA A 85 5.53 8.46 0.15
C ALA A 85 4.45 8.78 -0.90
N PHE A 86 3.20 8.99 -0.47
CA PHE A 86 2.11 9.33 -1.38
C PHE A 86 2.15 10.78 -1.85
N SER A 87 2.49 11.75 -0.98
CA SER A 87 2.64 13.16 -1.38
C SER A 87 3.73 13.32 -2.44
N ALA A 88 4.85 12.61 -2.31
CA ALA A 88 5.94 12.65 -3.29
C ALA A 88 5.55 12.06 -4.66
N ARG A 89 4.70 11.03 -4.67
CA ARG A 89 4.26 10.35 -5.92
C ARG A 89 3.08 11.05 -6.57
N TYR A 90 2.24 11.71 -5.79
CA TYR A 90 1.02 12.36 -6.26
C TYR A 90 0.95 13.82 -5.78
N PRO A 91 1.87 14.70 -6.25
CA PRO A 91 2.04 16.06 -5.73
C PRO A 91 0.91 17.04 -6.11
N TYR A 92 0.04 16.66 -7.04
CA TYR A 92 -1.06 17.51 -7.56
C TYR A 92 -2.46 16.94 -7.26
N ARG A 93 -2.59 16.11 -6.22
CA ARG A 93 -3.88 15.61 -5.75
C ARG A 93 -4.63 16.64 -4.90
#